data_AF-A0A838U477-F1
#
_entry.id   AF-A0A838U477-F1
#
_cell.length_a   1.000
_cell.length_b   1.000
_cell.length_c   1.000
_cell.angle_alpha   90.00
_cell.angle_beta   90.00
_cell.angle_gamma   90.00
#
_symmetry.space_group_name_H-M   'P 1'
#
loop_
_entity.id
_entity.type
_entity.pdbx_description
1 polymer ?
#
loop_
_entity_poly.entity_id
_entity_poly.type
_entity_poly.pdbx_seq_one_letter_code
_entity_poly.pdbx_strand_id
1 'polypeptide(L)'
;TIPSNSSIKSNTIYLEGEWKNNPDNMELQSESGKILLTYSAKSVNLVAGGLGQGIVYEDNSLLANNTKGVDVVDDHKFLIDVPRLYNIVNHQSYSGTHSLIIDVKGKGFQAYTFTFG
;
A
#
# COMPACT_ATOMS: atom_id res chain seq x y z
N THR A 1 -9.28 -11.79 8.15
CA THR A 1 -8.52 -12.65 7.22
C THR A 1 -8.75 -12.15 5.82
N ILE A 2 -7.68 -11.85 5.09
CA ILE A 2 -7.80 -11.51 3.68
C ILE A 2 -8.36 -12.72 2.91
N PRO A 3 -9.35 -12.53 2.02
CA PRO A 3 -9.89 -13.62 1.20
C PRO A 3 -8.80 -14.23 0.32
N SER A 4 -8.90 -15.53 0.04
CA SER A 4 -8.03 -16.17 -0.95
C SER A 4 -8.17 -15.50 -2.33
N ASN A 5 -7.06 -15.49 -3.08
CA ASN A 5 -6.83 -14.69 -4.31
C ASN A 5 -7.95 -14.77 -5.37
N SER A 6 -8.78 -15.82 -5.35
CA SER A 6 -9.92 -16.04 -6.25
C SER A 6 -11.17 -15.20 -5.95
N SER A 7 -11.17 -14.33 -4.93
CA SER A 7 -12.35 -13.55 -4.51
C SER A 7 -12.11 -12.05 -4.28
N ILE A 8 -10.91 -11.56 -4.63
CA ILE A 8 -10.57 -10.14 -4.55
C ILE A 8 -11.32 -9.40 -5.66
N LYS A 9 -12.17 -8.45 -5.28
CA LYS A 9 -12.92 -7.60 -6.21
C LYS A 9 -12.09 -6.39 -6.60
N SER A 10 -12.19 -5.99 -7.87
CA SER A 10 -11.68 -4.70 -8.32
C SER A 10 -12.32 -3.54 -7.54
N ASN A 11 -11.60 -2.44 -7.40
CA ASN A 11 -12.04 -1.23 -6.71
C ASN A 11 -12.43 -1.44 -5.24
N THR A 12 -11.92 -2.50 -4.60
CA THR A 12 -12.11 -2.76 -3.17
C THR A 12 -10.76 -2.83 -2.49
N ILE A 13 -10.61 -2.08 -1.40
CA ILE A 13 -9.44 -2.15 -0.52
C ILE A 13 -9.77 -3.13 0.61
N TYR A 14 -8.85 -4.07 0.85
CA TYR A 14 -8.95 -5.06 1.91
C TYR A 14 -7.91 -4.77 2.98
N LEU A 15 -8.29 -4.92 4.23
CA LEU A 15 -7.44 -4.66 5.38
C LEU A 15 -7.35 -5.91 6.27
N GLU A 16 -6.15 -6.20 6.77
CA GLU A 16 -5.89 -7.20 7.80
C GLU A 16 -5.23 -6.53 9.01
N GLY A 17 -5.56 -6.99 10.22
CA GLY A 17 -5.15 -6.37 11.48
C GLY A 17 -6.29 -5.57 12.11
N GLU A 18 -5.98 -4.85 13.18
CA GLU A 18 -6.96 -4.00 13.87
C GLU A 18 -6.86 -2.59 13.29
N TRP A 19 -7.90 -2.17 12.57
CA TRP A 19 -7.96 -0.85 11.95
C TRP A 19 -9.14 -0.06 12.50
N LYS A 20 -8.88 1.21 12.79
CA LYS A 20 -9.90 2.18 13.13
C LYS A 20 -10.25 2.99 11.88
N ASN A 21 -11.54 3.05 11.57
CA ASN A 21 -12.05 3.93 10.52
C ASN A 21 -12.37 5.30 11.14
N ASN A 22 -11.48 6.27 10.92
CA ASN A 22 -11.68 7.68 11.29
C ASN A 22 -12.40 8.41 10.14
N PRO A 23 -12.94 9.63 10.35
CA PRO A 23 -13.61 10.38 9.27
C PRO A 23 -12.79 10.55 7.99
N ASP A 24 -11.47 10.70 8.11
CA ASP A 24 -10.58 11.04 7.00
C ASP A 24 -9.55 9.94 6.64
N ASN A 25 -9.41 8.89 7.46
CA ASN A 25 -8.37 7.88 7.27
C ASN A 25 -8.69 6.54 7.94
N MET A 26 -7.97 5.52 7.50
CA MET A 26 -7.82 4.26 8.22
C MET A 26 -6.55 4.30 9.06
N GLU A 27 -6.67 4.05 10.36
CA GLU A 27 -5.56 4.07 11.32
C GLU A 27 -5.31 2.68 11.90
N LEU A 28 -4.06 2.20 11.79
CA LEU A 28 -3.66 0.91 12.33
C LEU A 28 -3.57 0.98 13.87
N GLN A 29 -4.34 0.15 14.57
CA GLN A 29 -4.40 0.07 16.03
C GLN A 29 -3.50 -1.03 16.61
N SER A 30 -3.15 -2.04 15.79
CA SER A 30 -2.20 -3.11 16.12
C SER A 30 -0.77 -2.75 15.71
N GLU A 31 0.23 -3.53 16.15
CA GLU A 31 1.64 -3.32 15.76
C GLU A 31 1.91 -3.60 14.27
N SER A 32 1.10 -4.48 13.68
CA SER A 32 1.16 -4.84 12.27
C SER A 32 -0.22 -4.89 11.65
N GLY A 33 -0.28 -4.61 10.35
CA GLY A 33 -1.46 -4.77 9.53
C GLY A 33 -1.07 -5.03 8.08
N LYS A 34 -2.07 -5.24 7.24
CA LYS A 34 -1.89 -5.44 5.80
C LYS A 34 -2.95 -4.68 5.03
N ILE A 35 -2.54 -4.09 3.91
CA ILE A 35 -3.43 -3.47 2.93
C ILE A 35 -3.30 -4.26 1.64
N LEU A 36 -4.42 -4.57 1.01
CA LEU A 36 -4.47 -5.22 -0.30
C LEU A 36 -5.45 -4.48 -1.20
N LEU A 37 -5.05 -4.23 -2.45
CA LEU A 37 -5.95 -3.81 -3.51
C LEU A 37 -5.51 -4.35 -4.87
N THR A 38 -6.43 -4.34 -5.83
CA THR A 38 -6.08 -4.48 -7.25
C THR A 38 -6.17 -3.13 -7.93
N TYR A 39 -5.26 -2.87 -8.86
CA TYR A 39 -5.19 -1.59 -9.56
C TYR A 39 -4.78 -1.80 -11.02
N SER A 40 -5.08 -0.84 -11.88
CA SER A 40 -4.75 -0.86 -13.30
C SER A 40 -4.25 0.52 -13.71
N ALA A 41 -2.96 0.76 -13.49
CA ALA A 41 -2.32 2.07 -13.71
C ALA A 41 -0.81 1.90 -13.92
N LYS A 42 -0.13 2.95 -14.36
CA LYS A 42 1.34 2.98 -14.47
C LYS A 42 1.98 3.23 -13.10
N SER A 43 1.34 4.02 -12.26
CA SER A 43 1.85 4.42 -10.95
C SER A 43 0.80 4.32 -9.86
N VAL A 44 1.25 4.04 -8.65
CA VAL A 44 0.44 4.02 -7.43
C VAL A 44 1.09 4.92 -6.40
N ASN A 45 0.30 5.83 -5.84
CA ASN A 45 0.71 6.64 -4.70
C ASN A 45 -0.23 6.40 -3.52
N LEU A 46 0.33 6.53 -2.32
CA LEU A 46 -0.38 6.47 -1.05
C LEU A 46 -0.25 7.82 -0.35
N VAL A 47 -1.36 8.45 -0.01
CA VAL A 47 -1.36 9.56 0.94
C VAL A 47 -1.42 8.96 2.33
N ALA A 48 -0.36 9.13 3.11
CA ALA A 48 -0.20 8.52 4.43
C ALA A 48 0.43 9.49 5.43
N GLY A 49 0.25 9.18 6.72
CA GLY A 49 0.77 9.95 7.85
C GLY A 49 0.89 9.09 9.12
N GLY A 50 1.14 9.74 10.25
CA GLY A 50 1.47 9.05 11.50
C GLY A 50 2.94 8.60 11.53
N LEU A 51 3.20 7.47 12.19
CA LEU A 51 4.51 6.83 12.21
C LEU A 51 4.37 5.37 11.80
N GLY A 52 5.25 4.90 10.93
CA GLY A 52 5.24 3.51 10.50
C GLY A 52 6.05 3.26 9.24
N GLN A 53 5.96 2.03 8.76
CA GLN A 53 6.64 1.59 7.54
C GLN A 53 5.78 0.56 6.82
N GLY A 54 6.01 0.40 5.52
CA GLY A 54 5.39 -0.65 4.72
C GLY A 54 6.42 -1.39 3.88
N ILE A 55 6.29 -2.72 3.78
CA ILE A 55 6.97 -3.54 2.75
C ILE A 55 5.97 -3.79 1.63
N VAL A 56 6.39 -3.58 0.39
CA VAL A 56 5.49 -3.60 -0.75
C VAL A 56 5.74 -4.82 -1.63
N TYR A 57 4.65 -5.50 -1.96
CA TYR A 57 4.61 -6.61 -2.89
C TYR A 57 3.64 -6.30 -4.03
N GLU A 58 4.03 -6.70 -5.23
CA GLU A 58 3.20 -6.66 -6.42
C GLU A 58 3.11 -8.08 -6.99
N ASP A 59 1.89 -8.53 -7.29
CA ASP A 59 1.63 -9.88 -7.82
C ASP A 59 2.28 -10.99 -6.98
N ASN A 60 2.14 -10.84 -5.66
CA ASN A 60 2.68 -11.72 -4.61
C ASN A 60 4.23 -11.83 -4.58
N SER A 61 4.93 -10.92 -5.25
CA SER A 61 6.39 -10.84 -5.26
C SER A 61 6.85 -9.47 -4.75
N LEU A 62 8.06 -9.38 -4.20
CA LEU A 62 8.63 -8.06 -3.86
C LEU A 62 8.71 -7.18 -5.12
N LEU A 63 8.49 -5.87 -4.98
CA LEU A 63 8.56 -4.94 -6.10
C LEU A 63 9.89 -5.08 -6.85
N ALA A 64 9.80 -5.23 -8.18
CA ALA A 64 10.97 -5.22 -9.04
C ALA A 64 11.68 -3.85 -8.94
N ASN A 65 13.02 -3.85 -8.95
CA ASN A 65 13.79 -2.62 -8.74
C ASN A 65 13.48 -1.51 -9.76
N ASN A 66 13.08 -1.87 -10.98
CA ASN A 66 12.72 -0.93 -12.04
C ASN A 66 11.26 -0.44 -11.99
N THR A 67 10.45 -0.95 -11.05
CA THR A 67 9.04 -0.55 -10.85
C THR A 67 8.80 0.12 -9.50
N LYS A 68 9.84 0.21 -8.64
CA LYS A 68 9.76 0.92 -7.37
C LYS A 68 9.45 2.39 -7.59
N GLY A 69 8.47 2.89 -6.84
CA GLY A 69 8.29 4.32 -6.69
C GLY A 69 9.43 4.95 -5.90
N VAL A 70 9.59 6.28 -6.01
CA VAL A 70 10.74 7.00 -5.44
C VAL A 70 10.82 6.94 -3.91
N ASP A 71 9.70 6.63 -3.23
CA ASP A 71 9.65 6.51 -1.77
C ASP A 71 9.85 5.08 -1.27
N VAL A 72 9.94 4.10 -2.17
CA VAL A 72 10.26 2.70 -1.83
C VAL A 72 11.76 2.48 -2.02
N VAL A 73 12.48 2.55 -0.91
CA VAL A 73 13.94 2.50 -0.85
C VAL A 73 14.45 1.06 -0.62
N ASP A 74 15.66 0.92 -0.09
CA ASP A 74 16.29 -0.36 0.22
C ASP A 74 15.36 -1.29 1.03
N ASP A 75 15.47 -2.60 0.77
CA ASP A 75 14.57 -3.64 1.26
C ASP A 75 13.09 -3.55 0.84
N HIS A 76 12.75 -2.81 -0.21
CA HIS A 76 11.36 -2.68 -0.69
C HIS A 76 10.44 -2.04 0.34
N LYS A 77 11.02 -1.18 1.19
CA LYS A 77 10.35 -0.48 2.28
C LYS A 77 10.13 0.98 1.95
N PHE A 78 9.01 1.52 2.39
CA PHE A 78 8.85 2.97 2.57
C PHE A 78 8.66 3.27 4.05
N LEU A 79 9.11 4.45 4.48
CA LEU A 79 8.94 4.96 5.83
C LEU A 79 7.97 6.14 5.81
N ILE A 80 7.07 6.19 6.78
CA ILE A 80 6.22 7.35 7.01
C ILE A 80 6.91 8.23 8.05
N ASP A 81 7.39 9.38 7.60
CA ASP A 81 8.05 10.40 8.43
C ASP A 81 7.16 11.63 8.64
N VAL A 82 6.43 12.04 7.60
CA VAL A 82 5.49 13.16 7.62
C VAL A 82 4.21 12.86 6.82
N PRO A 83 3.09 13.54 7.09
CA PRO A 83 1.90 13.43 6.24
C PRO A 83 2.16 13.98 4.84
N ARG A 84 2.19 13.10 3.83
CA ARG A 84 2.39 13.48 2.41
C ARG A 84 1.91 12.40 1.45
N LEU A 85 2.07 12.67 0.16
CA LEU A 85 1.95 11.67 -0.89
C LEU A 85 3.27 10.90 -1.02
N TYR A 86 3.18 9.57 -0.95
CA TYR A 86 4.27 8.63 -1.12
C TYR A 86 4.10 7.88 -2.43
N ASN A 87 5.11 7.93 -3.31
CA ASN A 87 5.13 7.20 -4.57
C ASN A 87 5.61 5.77 -4.33
N ILE A 88 4.69 4.81 -4.48
CA ILE A 88 4.89 3.41 -4.09
C ILE A 88 5.32 2.54 -5.28
N VAL A 89 4.61 2.68 -6.40
CA VAL A 89 4.89 1.95 -7.65
C VAL A 89 5.00 2.95 -8.79
N ASN A 90 5.95 2.73 -9.69
CA ASN A 90 6.15 3.51 -10.90
C ASN A 90 6.70 2.63 -12.03
N HIS A 91 5.80 2.07 -12.83
CA HIS A 91 6.14 1.30 -14.03
C HIS A 91 6.66 2.22 -15.14
N GLN A 92 7.47 1.69 -16.06
CA GLN A 92 7.92 2.45 -17.23
C GLN A 92 6.78 2.67 -18.25
N SER A 93 5.86 1.70 -18.33
CA SER A 93 4.69 1.70 -19.21
C SER A 93 3.49 1.07 -18.50
N TYR A 94 2.28 1.35 -18.97
CA TYR A 94 1.08 0.68 -18.49
C TYR A 94 1.11 -0.83 -18.80
N SER A 95 0.76 -1.68 -17.82
CA SER A 95 0.86 -3.14 -17.94
C SER A 95 -0.36 -3.91 -17.39
N GLY A 96 -1.57 -3.35 -17.55
CA GLY A 96 -2.80 -4.04 -17.17
C GLY A 96 -3.06 -4.01 -15.66
N THR A 97 -3.75 -5.04 -15.15
CA THR A 97 -4.17 -5.12 -13.75
C THR A 97 -3.13 -5.84 -12.90
N HIS A 98 -2.74 -5.24 -11.78
CA HIS A 98 -1.83 -5.78 -10.78
C HIS A 98 -2.50 -5.87 -9.41
N SER A 99 -1.98 -6.74 -8.56
CA SER A 99 -2.31 -6.79 -7.13
C SER A 99 -1.20 -6.11 -6.33
N LEU A 100 -1.58 -5.20 -5.43
CA LEU A 100 -0.67 -4.54 -4.50
C LEU A 100 -0.96 -5.01 -3.09
N ILE A 101 0.07 -5.51 -2.40
CA ILE A 101 0.04 -5.83 -0.98
C ILE A 101 1.05 -4.94 -0.26
N ILE A 102 0.61 -4.34 0.85
CA ILE A 102 1.49 -3.58 1.74
C ILE A 102 1.40 -4.21 3.12
N ASP A 103 2.51 -4.79 3.58
CA ASP A 103 2.68 -5.23 4.96
C ASP A 103 3.11 -4.03 5.81
N VAL A 104 2.20 -3.53 6.64
CA VAL A 104 2.38 -2.32 7.45
C VAL A 104 2.86 -2.70 8.85
N LYS A 105 3.82 -1.93 9.37
CA LYS A 105 4.22 -1.95 10.79
C LYS A 105 4.20 -0.55 11.38
N GLY A 106 3.83 -0.47 12.65
CA GLY A 106 3.77 0.78 13.41
C GLY A 106 2.33 1.14 13.75
N LYS A 107 1.96 0.91 15.01
CA LYS A 107 0.69 1.40 15.56
C LYS A 107 0.60 2.91 15.39
N GLY A 108 -0.54 3.38 14.88
CA GLY A 108 -0.76 4.79 14.55
C GLY A 108 -0.43 5.17 13.10
N PHE A 109 -0.01 4.22 12.26
CA PHE A 109 0.05 4.42 10.81
C PHE A 109 -1.33 4.82 10.27
N GLN A 110 -1.37 5.84 9.41
CA GLN A 110 -2.61 6.36 8.82
C GLN A 110 -2.55 6.30 7.29
N ALA A 111 -3.53 5.65 6.67
CA ALA A 111 -3.76 5.68 5.23
C ALA A 111 -5.01 6.52 4.91
N TYR A 112 -4.82 7.58 4.13
CA TYR A 112 -5.90 8.50 3.75
C TYR A 112 -6.54 8.09 2.43
N THR A 113 -5.71 7.89 1.39
CA THR A 113 -6.21 7.51 0.07
C THR A 113 -5.10 6.93 -0.80
N PHE A 114 -5.50 6.16 -1.81
CA PHE A 114 -4.64 5.77 -2.93
C PHE A 114 -4.96 6.65 -4.15
N THR A 115 -3.93 7.04 -4.88
CA THR A 115 -4.07 7.73 -6.19
C THR A 115 -3.28 6.98 -7.26
N PHE A 116 -3.71 7.12 -8.51
CA PHE A 116 -3.21 6.35 -9.63
C PHE A 116 -2.90 7.26 -10.81
N GLY A 117 -1.88 6.92 -11.59
CA GLY A 117 -1.46 7.68 -12.78
C GLY A 117 -0.82 6.80 -13.84
#